data_AF-R6STN5-F1
#
_entry.id   AF-R6STN5-F1
#
_cell.length_a   1.000
_cell.length_b   1.000
_cell.length_c   1.000
_cell.angle_alpha   90.00
_cell.angle_beta   90.00
_cell.angle_gamma   90.00
#
_symmetry.space_group_name_H-M   'P 1'
#
loop_
_entity.id
_entity.type
_entity.pdbx_description
1 polymer ?
#
loop_
_entity_poly.entity_id
_entity_poly.type
_entity_poly.pdbx_seq_one_letter_code
_entity_poly.pdbx_strand_id
1 'polypeptide(L)'
;MTLSGMSDLAQINDNLSYMKEFRPLDEKELEAVRNVCRVLHTMKVIPCTACRYCVSGCPKHISIPHLFACMNTKNIHHDWNADYYYHQVHTKNKGKASDCIGCGRCEKACPRHLPIRALLKDVAKEFETK
;
A
#
# COMPACT_ATOMS: atom_id res chain seq x y z
N MET A 1 0.22 11.86 -8.69
CA MET A 1 -0.67 11.07 -9.57
C MET A 1 -1.78 10.50 -8.72
N THR A 2 -3.03 10.85 -9.02
CA THR A 2 -4.23 10.35 -8.33
C THR A 2 -4.85 9.24 -9.17
N LEU A 3 -5.17 8.10 -8.56
CA LEU A 3 -5.87 7.01 -9.24
C LEU A 3 -7.35 7.11 -8.86
N SER A 4 -8.21 7.50 -9.81
CA SER A 4 -9.66 7.41 -9.67
C SER A 4 -10.14 6.18 -10.44
N GLY A 5 -10.59 5.15 -9.73
CA GLY A 5 -11.20 3.97 -10.36
C GLY A 5 -12.63 4.29 -10.76
N MET A 6 -12.99 4.07 -12.02
CA MET A 6 -14.33 4.31 -12.54
C MET A 6 -14.80 3.09 -13.34
N SER A 7 -16.04 2.64 -13.10
CA SER A 7 -16.66 1.48 -13.75
C SER A 7 -17.75 1.85 -14.76
N ASP A 8 -18.24 3.08 -14.74
CA ASP A 8 -19.32 3.55 -15.59
C ASP A 8 -19.19 5.04 -15.95
N LEU A 9 -20.01 5.49 -16.90
CA LEU A 9 -20.01 6.87 -17.38
C LEU A 9 -20.55 7.87 -16.36
N ALA A 10 -21.39 7.45 -15.41
CA ALA A 10 -21.93 8.34 -14.40
C ALA A 10 -20.80 8.80 -13.46
N GLN A 11 -19.95 7.86 -13.01
CA GLN A 11 -18.77 8.17 -12.20
C GLN A 11 -17.75 9.06 -12.94
N ILE A 12 -17.60 8.88 -14.25
CA ILE A 12 -16.75 9.75 -15.07
C ILE A 12 -17.32 11.17 -15.10
N ASN A 13 -18.60 11.32 -15.41
CA ASN A 13 -19.25 12.63 -15.49
C ASN A 13 -19.24 13.35 -14.14
N ASP A 14 -19.43 12.61 -13.05
CA ASP A 14 -19.36 13.13 -11.68
C ASP A 14 -17.97 13.69 -11.37
N ASN A 15 -16.91 12.90 -11.57
CA ASN A 15 -15.53 13.33 -11.38
C ASN A 15 -15.16 14.56 -12.22
N LEU A 16 -15.62 14.61 -13.48
CA LEU A 16 -15.39 15.75 -14.35
C LEU A 16 -16.14 17.01 -13.87
N SER A 17 -17.31 16.86 -13.26
CA SER A 17 -18.11 17.99 -12.78
C SER A 17 -17.36 18.84 -11.74
N TYR A 18 -16.64 18.20 -10.81
CA TYR A 18 -15.85 18.88 -9.78
C TYR A 18 -14.59 19.58 -10.32
N MET A 19 -14.12 19.21 -11.51
CA MET A 19 -12.96 19.84 -12.15
C MET A 19 -13.33 21.02 -13.05
N LYS A 20 -14.61 21.15 -13.46
CA LYS A 20 -15.07 22.25 -14.34
C LYS A 20 -15.05 23.61 -13.64
N GLU A 21 -15.46 23.66 -12.37
CA GLU A 21 -15.49 24.86 -11.55
C GLU A 21 -14.65 24.66 -10.29
N PHE A 22 -13.36 24.37 -10.49
CA PHE A 22 -12.46 24.06 -9.39
C PHE A 22 -12.40 25.21 -8.37
N ARG A 23 -12.81 24.92 -7.13
CA ARG A 23 -12.63 25.80 -5.98
C ARG A 23 -11.54 25.20 -5.10
N PRO A 24 -10.40 25.90 -4.93
CA PRO A 24 -9.40 25.49 -3.97
C PRO A 24 -9.99 25.42 -2.56
N LEU A 25 -9.45 24.53 -1.73
CA LEU A 25 -9.80 24.48 -0.32
C LEU A 25 -9.47 25.81 0.35
N ASP A 26 -10.36 26.28 1.21
CA ASP A 26 -10.08 27.44 2.06
C ASP A 26 -9.15 27.06 3.23
N GLU A 27 -8.72 28.05 4.02
CA GLU A 27 -7.77 27.81 5.11
C GLU A 27 -8.34 26.88 6.21
N LYS A 28 -9.65 26.95 6.46
CA LYS A 28 -10.33 26.10 7.45
C LYS A 28 -10.42 24.66 6.96
N GLU A 29 -10.73 24.46 5.69
CA GLU A 29 -10.75 23.16 5.03
C GLU A 29 -9.36 22.54 4.95
N LEU A 30 -8.34 23.33 4.58
CA LEU A 30 -6.94 22.89 4.59
C LEU A 30 -6.50 22.48 5.99
N GLU A 31 -6.86 23.24 7.02
CA GLU A 31 -6.53 22.89 8.39
C GLU A 31 -7.22 21.59 8.84
N ALA A 32 -8.47 21.37 8.45
CA ALA A 32 -9.14 20.10 8.69
C ALA A 32 -8.39 18.92 8.03
N VAL A 33 -7.97 19.06 6.78
CA VAL A 33 -7.16 18.04 6.07
C VAL A 33 -5.84 17.80 6.79
N ARG A 34 -5.11 18.87 7.18
CA ARG A 34 -3.83 18.76 7.90
C ARG A 34 -3.98 18.03 9.23
N ASN A 35 -5.06 18.27 9.98
CA ASN A 35 -5.33 17.58 11.23
C ASN A 35 -5.55 16.08 11.04
N VAL A 36 -6.33 15.68 10.03
CA VAL A 36 -6.53 14.26 9.68
C VAL A 36 -5.21 13.62 9.25
N CYS A 37 -4.42 14.28 8.40
CA CYS A 37 -3.10 13.78 7.99
C CYS A 37 -2.17 13.57 9.19
N ARG A 38 -2.18 14.46 10.18
CA ARG A 38 -1.36 14.34 11.40
C ARG A 38 -1.69 13.07 12.16
N VAL A 39 -2.98 12.78 12.35
CA VAL A 39 -3.46 11.55 13.02
C VAL A 39 -3.08 10.31 12.20
N LEU A 40 -3.28 10.32 10.89
CA LEU A 40 -2.93 9.16 10.05
C LEU A 40 -1.42 8.88 10.05
N HIS A 41 -0.58 9.91 10.11
CA HIS A 41 0.87 9.75 10.19
C HIS A 41 1.34 9.12 11.51
N THR A 42 0.57 9.21 12.61
CA THR A 42 0.97 8.53 13.86
C THR A 42 0.80 7.01 13.79
N MET A 43 0.00 6.49 12.86
CA MET A 43 -0.29 5.05 12.75
C MET A 43 0.88 4.21 12.21
N LYS A 44 1.98 4.82 11.73
CA LYS A 44 3.21 4.16 11.23
C LYS A 44 2.93 2.98 10.28
N VAL A 45 1.98 3.15 9.37
CA VAL A 45 1.63 2.15 8.36
C VAL A 45 2.40 2.37 7.06
N ILE A 46 2.65 1.28 6.32
CA ILE A 46 3.13 1.32 4.96
C ILE A 46 2.01 1.89 4.06
N PRO A 47 2.20 3.02 3.34
CA PRO A 47 1.15 3.67 2.57
C PRO A 47 0.96 3.02 1.18
N CYS A 48 0.73 1.70 1.19
CA CYS A 48 0.42 0.89 0.01
C CYS A 48 -1.06 1.03 -0.36
N THR A 49 -1.34 1.34 -1.63
CA THR A 49 -2.71 1.43 -2.16
C THR A 49 -3.26 0.12 -2.69
N ALA A 50 -2.50 -0.98 -2.52
CA ALA A 50 -2.84 -2.31 -3.04
C ALA A 50 -3.18 -2.38 -4.55
N CYS A 51 -2.63 -1.47 -5.37
CA CYS A 51 -2.86 -1.44 -6.83
C CYS A 51 -2.28 -2.65 -7.62
N ARG A 52 -1.44 -3.48 -6.98
CA ARG A 52 -0.82 -4.70 -7.54
C ARG A 52 0.13 -4.52 -8.74
N TYR A 53 0.46 -3.30 -9.15
CA TYR A 53 1.41 -3.06 -10.25
C TYR A 53 2.82 -3.63 -9.99
N CYS A 54 3.20 -3.77 -8.72
CA CYS A 54 4.47 -4.36 -8.32
C CYS A 54 4.54 -5.90 -8.46
N VAL A 55 3.41 -6.59 -8.67
CA VAL A 55 3.33 -8.05 -8.59
C VAL A 55 3.74 -8.73 -9.91
N SER A 56 3.23 -8.24 -11.05
CA SER A 56 3.45 -8.87 -12.37
C SER A 56 4.93 -8.93 -12.77
N GLY A 57 5.73 -7.94 -12.36
CA GLY A 57 7.15 -7.86 -12.68
C GLY A 57 8.09 -8.61 -11.72
N CYS A 58 7.58 -9.22 -10.65
CA CYS A 58 8.41 -9.85 -9.61
C CYS A 58 8.83 -11.28 -10.03
N PRO A 59 10.14 -11.56 -10.24
CA PRO A 59 10.61 -12.88 -10.65
C PRO A 59 10.46 -13.96 -9.55
N LYS A 60 10.16 -13.54 -8.32
CA LYS A 60 9.93 -14.41 -7.16
C LYS A 60 8.46 -14.56 -6.81
N HIS A 61 7.57 -13.98 -7.62
CA HIS A 61 6.12 -14.03 -7.42
C HIS A 61 5.69 -13.60 -6.01
N ILE A 62 6.39 -12.62 -5.43
CA ILE A 62 6.11 -12.11 -4.08
C ILE A 62 4.82 -11.29 -4.11
N SER A 63 3.90 -11.61 -3.20
CA SER A 63 2.60 -10.96 -3.07
C SER A 63 2.71 -9.63 -2.29
N ILE A 64 3.53 -8.70 -2.78
CA ILE A 64 3.96 -7.48 -2.07
C ILE A 64 2.80 -6.73 -1.38
N PRO A 65 1.66 -6.44 -2.04
CA PRO A 65 0.56 -5.72 -1.40
C PRO A 65 -0.02 -6.43 -0.18
N HIS A 66 -0.12 -7.77 -0.23
CA HIS A 66 -0.66 -8.55 0.87
C HIS A 66 0.34 -8.66 2.02
N LEU A 67 1.65 -8.76 1.73
CA LEU A 67 2.66 -8.77 2.79
C LEU A 67 2.71 -7.42 3.53
N PHE A 68 2.56 -6.30 2.80
CA PHE A 68 2.43 -4.98 3.43
C PHE A 68 1.13 -4.83 4.21
N ALA A 69 0.03 -5.46 3.77
CA ALA A 69 -1.21 -5.52 4.55
C ALA A 69 -1.01 -6.27 5.88
N CYS A 70 -0.34 -7.43 5.87
CA CYS A 70 0.00 -8.16 7.11
C CYS A 70 0.82 -7.28 8.08
N MET A 71 1.86 -6.60 7.59
CA MET A 71 2.66 -5.69 8.41
C MET A 71 1.82 -4.56 9.02
N ASN A 72 0.96 -3.92 8.21
CA ASN A 72 0.09 -2.85 8.69
C ASN A 72 -0.92 -3.36 9.73
N THR A 73 -1.53 -4.54 9.50
CA THR A 73 -2.44 -5.17 10.46
C THR A 73 -1.76 -5.45 11.80
N LYS A 74 -0.53 -5.98 11.77
CA LYS A 74 0.26 -6.24 12.98
C LYS A 74 0.62 -4.94 13.71
N ASN A 75 0.99 -3.88 12.98
CA ASN A 75 1.34 -2.58 13.56
C ASN A 75 0.13 -1.84 14.16
N ILE A 76 -1.04 -1.91 13.54
CA ILE A 76 -2.24 -1.18 14.00
C ILE A 76 -2.97 -1.94 15.10
N HIS A 77 -3.18 -3.23 14.92
CA HIS A 77 -4.08 -4.02 15.77
C HIS A 77 -3.35 -4.94 16.75
N HIS A 78 -2.02 -5.06 16.65
CA HIS A 78 -1.24 -6.08 17.38
C HIS A 78 -1.83 -7.48 17.24
N ASP A 79 -2.43 -7.75 16.06
CA ASP A 79 -3.21 -8.94 15.78
C ASP A 79 -2.29 -10.12 15.44
N TRP A 80 -2.32 -11.14 16.30
CA TRP A 80 -1.67 -12.44 16.14
C TRP A 80 -2.07 -13.18 14.84
N ASN A 81 -3.21 -12.86 14.23
CA ASN A 81 -3.62 -13.49 12.97
C ASN A 81 -2.76 -13.03 11.79
N ALA A 82 -2.08 -11.88 11.88
CA ALA A 82 -1.22 -11.39 10.80
C ALA A 82 -0.14 -12.41 10.43
N ASP A 83 0.44 -13.11 11.41
CA ASP A 83 1.44 -14.16 11.20
C ASP A 83 0.81 -15.39 10.49
N TYR A 84 -0.41 -15.78 10.87
CA TYR A 84 -1.13 -16.85 10.16
C TYR A 84 -1.38 -16.50 8.70
N TYR A 85 -1.90 -15.30 8.41
CA TYR A 85 -2.15 -14.87 7.03
C TYR A 85 -0.86 -14.75 6.22
N TYR A 86 0.22 -14.25 6.83
CA TYR A 86 1.53 -14.22 6.22
C TYR A 86 1.95 -15.64 5.79
N HIS A 87 2.09 -16.55 6.76
CA HIS A 87 2.65 -17.88 6.52
C HIS A 87 1.74 -18.80 5.70
N GLN A 88 0.45 -18.85 6.03
CA GLN A 88 -0.47 -19.88 5.53
C GLN A 88 -1.28 -19.45 4.31
N VAL A 89 -1.46 -18.14 4.10
CA VAL A 89 -2.30 -17.62 3.01
C VAL A 89 -1.44 -16.96 1.93
N HIS A 90 -0.56 -16.05 2.32
CA HIS A 90 0.14 -15.19 1.36
C HIS A 90 1.49 -15.72 0.92
N THR A 91 2.18 -16.54 1.73
CA THR A 91 3.48 -17.14 1.37
C THR A 91 3.45 -18.66 1.14
N LYS A 92 2.31 -19.34 1.32
CA LYS A 92 2.24 -20.80 1.19
C LYS A 92 2.63 -21.32 -0.19
N ASN A 93 2.14 -20.66 -1.24
CA ASN A 93 2.36 -21.02 -2.65
C ASN A 93 2.98 -19.86 -3.46
N LYS A 94 3.60 -18.89 -2.78
CA LYS A 94 4.16 -17.66 -3.38
C LYS A 94 5.47 -17.30 -2.67
N GLY A 95 6.24 -16.40 -3.27
CA GLY A 95 7.47 -15.92 -2.65
C GLY A 95 7.23 -15.21 -1.32
N LYS A 96 8.08 -15.53 -0.34
CA LYS A 96 8.21 -14.85 0.94
C LYS A 96 8.88 -13.48 0.77
N ALA A 97 8.84 -12.65 1.80
CA ALA A 97 9.53 -11.37 1.77
C ALA A 97 11.06 -11.56 1.66
N SER A 98 11.61 -12.57 2.35
CA SER A 98 13.03 -12.94 2.29
C SER A 98 13.49 -13.44 0.92
N ASP A 99 12.59 -13.90 0.05
CA ASP A 99 12.94 -14.33 -1.32
C ASP A 99 13.34 -13.17 -2.23
N CYS A 100 13.14 -11.91 -1.79
CA CYS A 100 13.43 -10.73 -2.58
C CYS A 100 14.92 -10.63 -2.97
N ILE A 101 15.21 -10.77 -4.26
CA ILE A 101 16.56 -10.64 -4.83
C ILE A 101 16.99 -9.19 -5.10
N GLY A 102 16.22 -8.19 -4.66
CA GLY A 102 16.60 -6.78 -4.78
C GLY A 102 16.57 -6.18 -6.20
N CYS A 103 15.91 -6.83 -7.18
CA CYS A 103 15.93 -6.40 -8.60
C CYS A 103 15.34 -5.01 -8.90
N GLY A 104 14.51 -4.44 -8.01
CA GLY A 104 13.97 -3.08 -8.13
C GLY A 104 12.83 -2.87 -9.13
N ARG A 105 12.38 -3.91 -9.85
CA ARG A 105 11.26 -3.81 -10.80
C ARG A 105 9.96 -3.32 -10.15
N CYS A 106 9.68 -3.79 -8.94
CA CYS A 106 8.51 -3.40 -8.17
C CYS A 106 8.47 -1.90 -7.84
N GLU A 107 9.61 -1.30 -7.52
CA GLU A 107 9.71 0.13 -7.17
C GLU A 107 9.48 1.01 -8.39
N LYS A 108 10.03 0.63 -9.55
CA LYS A 108 9.78 1.31 -10.82
C LYS A 108 8.29 1.28 -11.22
N ALA A 109 7.61 0.17 -10.93
CA ALA A 109 6.17 0.01 -11.19
C ALA A 109 5.26 0.66 -10.13
N CYS A 110 5.81 1.09 -8.98
CA CYS A 110 5.01 1.60 -7.88
C CYS A 110 4.64 3.08 -8.10
N PRO A 111 3.35 3.43 -8.28
CA PRO A 111 2.94 4.81 -8.49
C PRO A 111 3.10 5.69 -7.24
N ARG A 112 3.31 5.06 -6.08
CA ARG A 112 3.57 5.72 -4.78
C ARG A 112 5.07 5.86 -4.49
N HIS A 113 5.94 5.35 -5.37
CA HIS A 113 7.40 5.35 -5.21
C HIS A 113 7.86 4.80 -3.84
N LEU A 114 7.19 3.76 -3.35
CA LEU A 114 7.56 3.14 -2.08
C LEU A 114 8.95 2.48 -2.20
N PRO A 115 9.78 2.53 -1.13
CA PRO A 115 11.04 1.81 -1.07
C PRO A 115 10.78 0.31 -0.80
N ILE A 116 10.11 -0.37 -1.74
CA ILE A 116 9.57 -1.73 -1.57
C ILE A 116 10.64 -2.72 -1.12
N ARG A 117 11.87 -2.61 -1.63
CA ARG A 117 12.96 -3.54 -1.26
C ARG A 117 13.35 -3.40 0.20
N ALA A 118 13.41 -2.18 0.72
CA ALA A 118 13.71 -1.93 2.14
C ALA A 118 12.56 -2.47 3.00
N LEU A 119 11.33 -2.13 2.64
CA LEU A 119 10.13 -2.58 3.35
C LEU A 119 10.00 -4.11 3.37
N LEU A 120 10.36 -4.81 2.30
CA LEU A 120 10.36 -6.28 2.29
C LEU A 120 11.39 -6.87 3.26
N LYS A 121 12.54 -6.21 3.48
CA LYS A 121 13.50 -6.64 4.52
C LYS A 121 12.89 -6.50 5.91
N ASP A 122 12.18 -5.40 6.15
CA ASP A 122 11.49 -5.17 7.44
C ASP A 122 10.39 -6.21 7.65
N VAL A 123 9.61 -6.52 6.61
CA VAL A 123 8.60 -7.59 6.65
C VAL A 123 9.24 -8.95 6.94
N ALA A 124 10.35 -9.29 6.27
CA ALA A 124 11.04 -10.55 6.52
C ALA A 124 11.53 -10.63 7.99
N LYS A 125 12.06 -9.52 8.52
CA LYS A 125 12.50 -9.43 9.92
C LYS A 125 11.32 -9.59 10.91
N GLU A 126 10.14 -9.09 10.57
CA GLU A 126 8.99 -9.17 11.48
C GLU A 126 8.32 -10.56 11.48
N PHE A 127 8.25 -11.21 10.32
CA PHE A 127 7.44 -12.44 10.16
C PHE A 127 8.26 -13.72 9.97
N GLU A 128 9.54 -13.65 9.62
CA GLU A 128 10.32 -14.85 9.27
C GLU A 128 11.44 -15.17 10.26
N THR A 129 11.63 -14.32 11.27
CA THR A 129 12.60 -14.54 12.34
C THR A 129 11.97 -15.42 13.41
N LYS A 130 12.69 -16.46 13.84
CA LYS A 130 12.30 -17.33 14.95
C LYS A 130 12.50 -16.63 16.30
#